data_AF-A0A8T6HIC2-F1
#
_entry.id   AF-A0A8T6HIC2-F1
#
_cell.length_a   1.000
_cell.length_b   1.000
_cell.length_c   1.000
_cell.angle_alpha   90.00
_cell.angle_beta   90.00
_cell.angle_gamma   90.00
#
_symmetry.space_group_name_H-M   'P 1'
#
loop_
_entity.id
_entity.type
_entity.pdbx_description
1 polymer ?
#
loop_
_entity_poly.entity_id
_entity_poly.type
_entity_poly.pdbx_seq_one_letter_code
_entity_poly.pdbx_strand_id
1 'polypeptide(L)'
;MHRSYVPLRKWAMAFFLMSTSLKGVSSMKLHRDLGVSQKTAWHMAHQSREAWNTAQDVPFRGPVEADETYMGGLERNKHESKPVEAGGGTVGKTPVAGLKDRETNRIKA
;
A
#
# COMPACT_ATOMS: atom_id res chain seq x y z
N MET A 1 12.76 0.46 15.65
CA MET A 1 12.49 -0.54 16.72
C MET A 1 12.98 -0.14 18.10
N HIS A 2 14.07 0.63 18.22
CA HIS A 2 14.48 1.20 19.50
C HIS A 2 13.40 2.17 20.02
N ARG A 3 12.96 2.03 21.28
CA ARG A 3 11.88 2.80 21.95
C ARG A 3 10.41 2.46 21.62
N SER A 4 10.11 1.29 21.04
CA SER A 4 8.72 0.84 20.91
C SER A 4 8.20 0.25 22.23
N TYR A 5 7.04 0.69 22.71
CA TYR A 5 6.33 0.08 23.85
C TYR A 5 5.69 -1.28 23.51
N VAL A 6 5.82 -1.74 22.26
CA VAL A 6 5.31 -3.04 21.81
C VAL A 6 6.41 -4.10 22.01
N PRO A 7 6.11 -5.23 22.67
CA PRO A 7 7.08 -6.31 22.86
C PRO A 7 7.66 -6.81 21.53
N LEU A 8 8.96 -7.09 21.50
CA LEU A 8 9.68 -7.55 20.30
C LEU A 8 9.03 -8.81 19.68
N ARG A 9 8.50 -9.72 20.51
CA ARG A 9 7.78 -10.91 20.06
C ARG A 9 6.58 -10.57 19.17
N LYS A 10 5.83 -9.52 19.49
CA LYS A 10 4.69 -9.07 18.66
C LYS A 10 5.15 -8.47 17.34
N TRP A 11 6.28 -7.76 17.33
CA TRP A 11 6.91 -7.30 16.09
C TRP A 11 7.34 -8.48 15.22
N ALA A 12 8.06 -9.46 15.77
CA ALA A 12 8.48 -10.65 15.03
C ALA A 12 7.29 -11.40 14.41
N MET A 13 6.21 -11.60 15.19
CA MET A 13 4.96 -12.18 14.67
C MET A 13 4.33 -11.32 13.58
N ALA A 14 4.36 -9.99 13.69
CA ALA A 14 3.84 -9.09 12.66
C ALA A 14 4.60 -9.24 11.34
N PHE A 15 5.94 -9.24 11.38
CA PHE A 15 6.76 -9.47 10.18
C PHE A 15 6.51 -10.84 9.57
N PHE A 16 6.40 -11.88 10.39
CA PHE A 16 6.08 -13.23 9.93
C PHE A 16 4.74 -13.25 9.19
N LEU A 17 3.66 -12.79 9.84
CA LEU A 17 2.32 -12.77 9.24
C LEU A 17 2.26 -11.94 7.96
N MET A 18 3.00 -10.83 7.89
CA MET A 18 3.04 -9.96 6.72
C MET A 18 3.88 -10.54 5.57
N SER A 19 4.92 -11.31 5.85
CA SER A 19 5.81 -11.90 4.83
C SER A 19 5.30 -13.22 4.27
N THR A 20 4.59 -14.02 5.06
CA THR A 20 4.03 -15.30 4.60
C THR A 20 2.70 -15.18 3.88
N SER A 21 2.06 -14.01 3.94
CA SER A 21 0.76 -13.80 3.32
C SER A 21 0.93 -13.50 1.84
N LEU A 22 0.35 -14.34 0.98
CA LEU A 22 0.27 -14.14 -0.48
C LEU A 22 -0.45 -12.83 -0.85
N LYS A 23 -1.30 -12.33 0.06
CA LYS A 23 -2.04 -11.07 -0.10
C LYS A 23 -1.57 -10.04 0.91
N GLY A 24 -1.77 -8.76 0.64
CA GLY A 24 -1.49 -7.71 1.62
C GLY A 24 -2.28 -7.91 2.92
N VAL A 25 -1.60 -7.86 4.08
CA VAL A 25 -2.25 -7.96 5.39
C VAL A 25 -2.84 -6.60 5.80
N SER A 26 -4.14 -6.61 6.11
CA SER A 26 -4.86 -5.45 6.67
C SER A 26 -4.51 -5.24 8.14
N SER A 27 -4.44 -3.97 8.58
CA SER A 27 -4.24 -3.62 9.99
C SER A 27 -5.33 -4.20 10.91
N MET A 28 -6.56 -4.36 10.41
CA MET A 28 -7.65 -5.00 11.15
C MET A 28 -7.41 -6.48 11.40
N LYS A 29 -6.80 -7.19 10.43
CA LYS A 29 -6.41 -8.59 10.62
C LYS A 29 -5.27 -8.69 11.62
N LEU A 30 -4.25 -7.85 11.46
CA LEU A 30 -3.08 -7.82 12.33
C LEU A 30 -3.44 -7.47 13.78
N HIS A 31 -4.41 -6.56 13.98
CA HIS A 31 -5.01 -6.25 15.28
C HIS A 31 -5.57 -7.49 15.98
N ARG A 32 -6.41 -8.26 15.27
CA ARG A 32 -7.05 -9.48 15.80
C ARG A 32 -6.02 -10.56 16.10
N ASP A 33 -5.06 -10.77 15.20
CA ASP A 33 -4.06 -11.84 15.33
C ASP A 33 -3.04 -11.56 16.46
N LEU A 34 -2.70 -10.29 16.73
CA LEU A 34 -1.69 -9.90 17.73
C LEU A 34 -2.25 -9.40 19.07
N GLY A 35 -3.56 -9.16 19.17
CA GLY A 35 -4.22 -8.60 20.36
C GLY A 35 -3.60 -7.26 20.79
N VAL A 36 -3.32 -6.37 19.84
CA VAL A 36 -2.85 -4.99 20.07
C VAL A 36 -3.91 -4.02 19.56
N SER A 37 -3.96 -2.74 19.95
CA SER A 37 -4.93 -1.81 19.37
C SER A 37 -4.83 -1.71 17.83
N GLN A 38 -5.93 -1.39 17.13
CA GLN A 38 -5.91 -1.23 15.67
C GLN A 38 -4.90 -0.16 15.23
N LYS A 39 -4.78 0.93 15.98
CA LYS A 39 -3.81 2.00 15.74
C LYS A 39 -2.37 1.47 15.83
N THR A 40 -2.09 0.64 16.82
CA THR A 40 -0.79 -0.03 16.98
C THR A 40 -0.51 -0.96 15.81
N ALA A 41 -1.48 -1.80 15.43
CA ALA A 41 -1.35 -2.70 14.29
C ALA A 41 -1.11 -1.95 12.98
N TRP A 42 -1.81 -0.83 12.76
CA TRP A 42 -1.59 0.03 11.60
C TRP A 42 -0.16 0.58 11.57
N HIS A 43 0.32 1.12 12.70
CA HIS A 43 1.68 1.63 12.81
C HIS A 43 2.73 0.54 12.57
N MET A 44 2.52 -0.67 13.12
CA MET A 44 3.40 -1.82 12.88
C MET A 44 3.44 -2.22 11.41
N ALA A 45 2.28 -2.31 10.77
CA ALA A 45 2.20 -2.65 9.35
C ALA A 45 2.87 -1.59 8.47
N HIS A 46 2.68 -0.31 8.80
CA HIS A 46 3.28 0.79 8.06
C HIS A 46 4.81 0.77 8.16
N GLN A 47 5.37 0.69 9.39
CA GLN A 47 6.82 0.62 9.57
C GLN A 47 7.44 -0.62 8.92
N SER A 48 6.73 -1.75 8.93
CA SER A 48 7.24 -2.96 8.28
C SER A 48 7.39 -2.78 6.78
N ARG A 49 6.41 -2.12 6.14
CA ARG A 49 6.45 -1.81 4.70
C ARG A 49 7.52 -0.77 4.35
N GLU A 50 7.66 0.25 5.18
CA GLU A 50 8.72 1.25 5.05
C GLU A 50 10.11 0.60 5.15
N ALA A 51 10.31 -0.28 6.13
CA ALA A 51 11.57 -1.02 6.27
C ALA A 51 11.89 -1.92 5.06
N TRP A 52 10.87 -2.46 4.39
CA TRP A 52 11.01 -3.23 3.16
C TRP A 52 11.14 -2.37 1.90
N ASN A 53 10.93 -1.06 2.00
CA ASN A 53 11.09 -0.13 0.89
C ASN A 53 12.58 0.12 0.63
N THR A 54 13.30 -0.91 0.17
CA THR A 54 14.73 -0.87 -0.11
C THR A 54 14.99 -0.59 -1.59
N ALA A 55 14.10 0.13 -2.27
CA ALA A 55 14.25 0.45 -3.69
C ALA A 55 15.58 1.20 -3.92
N GLN A 56 16.60 0.47 -4.39
CA GLN A 56 17.86 1.06 -4.80
C GLN A 56 17.61 1.95 -6.01
N ASP A 57 18.32 3.06 -6.16
CA ASP A 57 18.11 4.03 -7.25
C ASP A 57 18.73 3.56 -8.58
N VAL A 58 18.50 2.30 -8.94
CA VAL A 58 18.97 1.69 -10.19
C VAL A 58 18.13 2.21 -11.36
N PRO A 59 18.74 2.79 -12.40
CA PRO A 59 17.99 3.26 -13.57
C PRO A 59 17.31 2.10 -14.30
N PHE A 60 16.15 2.38 -14.91
CA PHE A 60 15.53 1.46 -15.87
C PHE A 60 16.49 1.24 -17.04
N ARG A 61 16.66 -0.01 -17.47
CA ARG A 61 17.66 -0.38 -18.50
C ARG A 61 17.02 -0.85 -19.80
N GLY A 62 15.88 -1.53 -19.71
CA GLY A 62 15.23 -2.17 -20.84
C GLY A 62 13.87 -1.55 -21.21
N PRO A 63 13.12 -2.19 -22.12
CA PRO A 63 11.75 -1.82 -22.42
C PRO A 63 10.88 -1.90 -21.15
N VAL A 64 10.17 -0.81 -20.87
CA VAL A 64 9.29 -0.67 -19.70
C VAL A 64 7.85 -0.91 -20.10
N GLU A 65 7.15 -1.75 -19.34
CA GLU A 65 5.70 -1.88 -19.36
C GLU A 65 5.11 -0.78 -18.49
N ALA A 66 4.22 0.04 -19.06
CA ALA A 66 3.50 1.07 -18.34
C ALA A 66 2.01 0.73 -18.32
N ASP A 67 1.39 0.83 -17.15
CA ASP A 67 -0.04 0.68 -16.97
C ASP A 67 -0.57 1.83 -16.09
N GLU A 68 -1.81 2.24 -16.31
CA GLU A 68 -2.45 3.29 -15.52
C GLU A 68 -3.75 2.81 -14.88
N THR A 69 -4.00 3.26 -13.66
CA THR A 69 -5.24 2.99 -12.94
C THR A 69 -5.81 4.27 -12.33
N TYR A 70 -7.13 4.40 -12.29
CA TYR A 70 -7.81 5.58 -11.77
C TYR A 70 -8.40 5.28 -10.40
N MET A 71 -7.80 5.84 -9.36
CA MET A 71 -8.21 5.66 -7.96
C MET A 71 -9.12 6.82 -7.51
N GLY A 72 -10.28 6.51 -6.94
CA GLY A 72 -11.20 7.52 -6.41
C GLY A 72 -12.54 6.95 -5.98
N GLY A 73 -13.31 7.76 -5.26
CA GLY A 73 -14.67 7.43 -4.84
C GLY A 73 -15.64 7.35 -6.02
N LEU A 74 -16.77 6.66 -5.83
CA LEU A 74 -17.84 6.65 -6.82
C LEU A 74 -18.54 8.01 -6.83
N GLU A 75 -18.91 8.52 -8.00
CA GLU A 75 -19.63 9.80 -8.12
C GLU A 75 -20.92 9.82 -7.30
N ARG A 76 -21.66 8.70 -7.26
CA ARG A 76 -22.88 8.57 -6.43
C ARG A 76 -22.66 8.73 -4.93
N ASN A 77 -21.42 8.60 -4.45
CA ASN A 77 -21.07 8.74 -3.03
C ASN A 77 -20.56 10.15 -2.68
N LYS A 78 -20.52 11.08 -3.65
CA LYS A 78 -20.13 12.48 -3.38
C LYS A 78 -21.28 13.24 -2.73
N HIS A 79 -20.92 14.27 -1.96
CA HIS A 79 -21.90 15.21 -1.41
C HIS A 79 -22.59 15.99 -2.53
N GLU A 80 -23.89 16.22 -2.36
CA GLU A 80 -24.75 16.92 -3.34
C GLU A 80 -24.24 18.32 -3.72
N SER A 81 -23.50 18.98 -2.83
CA SER A 81 -22.90 20.30 -3.07
C SER A 81 -21.62 20.27 -3.93
N LYS A 82 -21.12 19.09 -4.30
CA LYS A 82 -19.92 18.91 -5.13
C LYS A 82 -20.16 17.94 -6.31
N PRO A 83 -21.15 18.20 -7.17
CA PRO A 83 -21.32 17.42 -8.38
C PRO A 83 -20.13 17.68 -9.31
N VAL A 84 -19.62 16.63 -9.93
CA VAL A 84 -18.75 16.77 -11.10
C VAL A 84 -19.63 16.50 -12.31
N GLU A 85 -19.68 17.44 -13.25
CA GLU A 85 -20.40 17.24 -14.51
C GLU A 85 -19.87 15.98 -15.18
N ALA A 86 -20.77 15.02 -15.37
CA ALA A 86 -20.44 13.65 -15.66
C ALA A 86 -19.74 13.51 -17.02
N GLY A 87 -18.43 13.31 -17.00
CA GLY A 87 -17.76 12.49 -18.01
C GLY A 87 -17.56 11.08 -17.45
N GLY A 88 -17.61 10.06 -18.32
CA GLY A 88 -17.58 8.67 -17.89
C GLY A 88 -16.32 8.28 -17.09
N GLY A 89 -16.48 7.26 -16.25
CA GLY A 89 -15.43 6.36 -15.73
C GLY A 89 -14.29 6.95 -14.88
N THR A 90 -13.48 7.82 -15.46
CA THR A 90 -12.18 8.32 -14.95
C THR A 90 -12.25 9.75 -14.44
N VAL A 91 -13.29 10.51 -14.79
CA VAL A 91 -13.48 11.89 -14.36
C VAL A 91 -13.58 11.97 -12.84
N GLY A 92 -12.80 12.88 -12.24
CA GLY A 92 -12.75 13.08 -10.79
C GLY A 92 -11.95 12.05 -10.01
N LYS A 93 -11.27 11.11 -10.67
CA LYS A 93 -10.35 10.14 -10.06
C LYS A 93 -8.90 10.53 -10.26
N THR A 94 -8.03 10.12 -9.34
CA THR A 94 -6.59 10.33 -9.43
C THR A 94 -5.98 9.24 -10.32
N PRO A 95 -5.31 9.58 -11.43
CA PRO A 95 -4.53 8.62 -12.19
C PRO A 95 -3.30 8.19 -11.37
N VAL A 96 -3.02 6.90 -11.37
CA VAL A 96 -1.86 6.26 -10.74
C VAL A 96 -1.20 5.42 -11.82
N ALA A 97 0.07 5.71 -12.14
CA ALA A 97 0.80 5.02 -13.19
C ALA A 97 1.81 4.06 -12.57
N GLY A 98 1.80 2.80 -13.01
CA GLY A 98 2.79 1.79 -12.67
C GLY A 98 3.74 1.53 -13.85
N LEU A 99 5.03 1.45 -13.56
CA LEU A 99 6.10 1.15 -14.50
C LEU A 99 6.79 -0.13 -14.07
N LYS A 100 6.99 -1.08 -14.99
CA LYS A 100 7.73 -2.32 -14.78
C LYS A 100 8.79 -2.52 -15.87
N ASP A 101 10.05 -2.61 -15.47
CA ASP A 101 11.14 -2.99 -16.37
C ASP A 101 11.14 -4.52 -16.57
N ARG A 102 11.11 -4.97 -17.83
CA ARG A 102 11.08 -6.39 -18.16
C ARG A 102 12.36 -7.14 -17.81
N GLU A 103 13.50 -6.49 -17.95
CA GLU A 103 14.81 -7.13 -17.77
C GLU A 103 15.15 -7.22 -16.28
N THR A 104 14.86 -6.15 -15.53
CA THR A 104 15.23 -6.06 -14.12
C THR A 104 14.11 -6.44 -13.15
N ASN A 105 12.88 -6.63 -13.64
CA ASN A 105 11.65 -6.78 -12.84
C ASN A 105 11.43 -5.63 -11.84
N ARG A 106 12.06 -4.47 -12.06
CA ARG A 106 11.89 -3.28 -11.22
C ARG A 106 10.51 -2.70 -11.44
N ILE A 107 9.80 -2.41 -10.36
CA ILE A 107 8.48 -1.77 -10.38
C ILE A 107 8.56 -0.40 -9.72
N LYS A 108 7.92 0.62 -10.31
CA LYS A 108 7.73 1.96 -9.72
C LYS A 108 6.29 2.41 -9.96
N ALA A 109 5.58 2.83 -8.93
CA ALA A 109 4.18 3.27 -9.00
C ALA A 109 3.93 4.46 -8.07
#